data_AF-A0A8B7T029-F1
#
_entry.id   AF-A0A8B7T029-F1
#
_cell.length_a   1.000
_cell.length_b   1.000
_cell.length_c   1.000
_cell.angle_alpha   90.00
_cell.angle_beta   90.00
_cell.angle_gamma   90.00
#
_symmetry.space_group_name_H-M   'P 1'
#
loop_
_entity.id
_entity.type
_entity.pdbx_description
1 polymer ?
#
loop_
_entity_poly.entity_id
_entity_poly.type
_entity_poly.pdbx_seq_one_letter_code
_entity_poly.pdbx_strand_id
1 'polypeptide(L)'
;MAAAPQAPGRGSVRKTRPVSVKTSLNNPYTICWSALQSEDTHFILQTLEDRFKSIGLKKIEDRKRKKKQPFLKKQSKDKCSTDADMHEDLKERKPEDTQQVSGWTPVHVRRQLAIGVNEVTRALERNELLLVLVCKSVRPAIITSHLIPLSLSRMVPACQVPRLSERIAPVIGLQCVLALGFRKTTTDFVNEVKAVVPRVPSLNVPWLQDRLEDCRDNSEAKSLESQDREILETSFEDLSKHRKLAEGQQAVVLQPLKIKKLIPNPNKKRKPPKSKKTTSK
;
A
#
# COMPACT_ATOMS: atom_id res chain seq x y z
N MET A 1 -12.45 82.85 23.23
CA MET A 1 -13.13 81.57 23.53
C MET A 1 -12.69 80.55 22.48
N ALA A 2 -11.90 79.54 22.86
CA ALA A 2 -11.40 78.52 21.95
C ALA A 2 -12.11 77.19 22.21
N ALA A 3 -12.69 76.61 21.17
CA ALA A 3 -13.44 75.35 21.21
C ALA A 3 -12.50 74.14 21.36
N ALA A 4 -12.88 73.19 22.21
CA ALA A 4 -12.12 71.97 22.46
C ALA A 4 -12.19 70.99 21.27
N PRO A 5 -11.11 70.25 20.96
CA PRO A 5 -11.10 69.27 19.87
C PRO A 5 -11.91 68.04 20.25
N GLN A 6 -12.84 67.65 19.38
CA GLN A 6 -13.60 66.41 19.51
C GLN A 6 -12.68 65.19 19.28
N ALA A 7 -12.78 64.22 20.19
CA ALA A 7 -12.07 62.95 20.06
C ALA A 7 -12.61 62.11 18.88
N PRO A 8 -11.75 61.38 18.15
CA PRO A 8 -12.18 60.56 17.03
C PRO A 8 -13.08 59.42 17.52
N GLY A 9 -14.23 59.25 16.86
CA GLY A 9 -15.23 58.25 17.18
C GLY A 9 -14.63 56.84 17.27
N ARG A 10 -14.94 56.14 18.37
CA ARG A 10 -14.54 54.74 18.60
C ARG A 10 -15.14 53.86 17.49
N GLY A 11 -14.30 53.49 16.53
CA GLY A 11 -14.64 52.45 15.54
C GLY A 11 -15.00 51.15 16.23
N SER A 12 -16.07 50.51 15.77
CA SER A 12 -16.56 49.22 16.27
C SER A 12 -15.47 48.14 16.13
N VAL A 13 -14.86 47.75 17.25
CA VAL A 13 -13.94 46.63 17.34
C VAL A 13 -14.73 45.36 17.06
N ARG A 14 -14.67 44.86 15.82
CA ARG A 14 -15.28 43.58 15.43
C ARG A 14 -14.72 42.50 16.35
N LYS A 15 -15.57 41.93 17.22
CA LYS A 15 -15.21 40.83 18.11
C LYS A 15 -14.64 39.67 17.28
N THR A 16 -13.34 39.41 17.39
CA THR A 16 -12.69 38.25 16.77
C THR A 16 -13.33 36.99 17.33
N ARG A 17 -13.82 36.09 16.45
CA ARG A 17 -14.44 34.84 16.89
C ARG A 17 -13.42 34.04 17.71
N PRO A 18 -13.77 33.52 18.89
CA PRO A 18 -12.85 32.73 19.69
C PRO A 18 -12.42 31.48 18.90
N VAL A 19 -11.12 31.24 18.85
CA VAL A 19 -10.56 30.05 18.19
C VAL A 19 -11.01 28.82 18.97
N SER A 20 -11.97 28.08 18.43
CA SER A 20 -12.40 26.80 19.01
C SER A 20 -11.30 25.75 18.78
N VAL A 21 -10.52 25.45 19.81
CA VAL A 21 -9.52 24.38 19.76
C VAL A 21 -10.23 23.04 19.88
N LYS A 22 -10.11 22.19 18.85
CA LYS A 22 -10.60 20.81 18.88
C LYS A 22 -9.42 19.89 19.18
N THR A 23 -9.53 19.10 20.24
CA THR A 23 -8.59 18.02 20.52
C THR A 23 -8.95 16.82 19.64
N SER A 24 -8.07 16.42 18.73
CA SER A 24 -8.18 15.17 17.98
C SER A 24 -7.17 14.15 18.50
N LEU A 25 -7.57 12.88 18.48
CA LEU A 25 -6.64 11.78 18.68
C LEU A 25 -6.02 11.45 17.32
N ASN A 26 -4.78 11.91 17.11
CA ASN A 26 -4.03 11.58 15.90
C ASN A 26 -3.20 10.32 16.15
N ASN A 27 -3.06 9.47 15.13
CA ASN A 27 -2.17 8.32 15.21
C ASN A 27 -0.72 8.81 15.38
N PRO A 28 -0.01 8.43 16.47
CA PRO A 28 1.38 8.83 16.68
C PRO A 28 2.35 8.16 15.67
N TYR A 29 1.94 7.07 15.03
CA TYR A 29 2.81 6.34 14.12
C TYR A 29 2.68 6.83 12.69
N THR A 30 3.80 7.31 12.15
CA THR A 30 3.94 7.62 10.72
C THR A 30 4.58 6.46 9.99
N ILE A 31 3.81 5.80 9.12
CA ILE A 31 4.34 4.75 8.24
C ILE A 31 5.12 5.43 7.10
N CYS A 32 6.43 5.24 7.07
CA CYS A 32 7.32 5.87 6.12
C CYS A 32 8.07 4.81 5.29
N TRP A 33 8.43 5.17 4.07
CA TRP A 33 9.30 4.34 3.23
C TRP A 33 10.73 4.37 3.77
N SER A 34 11.42 3.23 3.70
CA SER A 34 12.84 3.14 4.03
C SER A 34 13.68 3.92 3.01
N ALA A 35 14.75 4.54 3.49
CA ALA A 35 15.66 5.30 2.64
C ALA A 35 16.52 4.35 1.79
N LEU A 36 16.50 4.56 0.47
CA LEU A 36 17.36 3.84 -0.47
C LEU A 36 18.61 4.65 -0.77
N GLN A 37 19.78 4.00 -0.81
CA GLN A 37 21.03 4.65 -1.18
C GLN A 37 21.00 5.13 -2.62
N SER A 38 21.72 6.21 -2.93
CA SER A 38 21.75 6.79 -4.27
C SER A 38 22.36 5.83 -5.30
N GLU A 39 23.41 5.10 -4.93
CA GLU A 39 24.07 4.11 -5.79
C GLU A 39 23.12 2.98 -6.18
N ASP A 40 22.44 2.38 -5.20
CA ASP A 40 21.45 1.33 -5.45
C ASP A 40 20.26 1.84 -6.25
N THR A 41 19.84 3.09 -6.03
CA THR A 41 18.80 3.72 -6.85
C THR A 41 19.19 3.74 -8.32
N HIS A 42 20.41 4.19 -8.62
CA HIS A 42 20.92 4.25 -9.99
C HIS A 42 21.05 2.85 -10.61
N PHE A 43 21.59 1.89 -9.85
CA PHE A 43 21.71 0.51 -10.26
C PHE A 43 20.35 -0.13 -10.62
N ILE A 44 19.35 0.04 -9.76
CA ILE A 44 17.99 -0.51 -9.98
C ILE A 44 17.37 0.10 -11.24
N LEU A 45 17.44 1.43 -11.39
CA LEU A 45 16.87 2.11 -12.54
C LEU A 45 17.53 1.68 -13.84
N GLN A 46 18.86 1.62 -13.88
CA GLN A 46 19.61 1.25 -15.09
C GLN A 46 19.35 -0.21 -15.47
N THR A 47 19.45 -1.13 -14.50
CA THR A 47 19.21 -2.57 -14.74
C THR A 47 17.83 -2.81 -15.32
N LEU A 48 16.81 -2.14 -14.78
CA LEU A 48 15.45 -2.25 -15.29
C LEU A 48 15.30 -1.59 -16.65
N GLU A 49 15.84 -0.38 -16.84
CA GLU A 49 15.76 0.35 -18.11
C GLU A 49 16.36 -0.47 -19.26
N ASP A 50 17.53 -1.05 -19.07
CA ASP A 50 18.23 -1.87 -20.06
C ASP A 50 17.43 -3.14 -20.39
N ARG A 51 16.81 -3.75 -19.38
CA ARG A 51 16.00 -4.96 -19.56
C ARG A 51 14.66 -4.71 -20.21
N PHE A 52 13.97 -3.62 -19.88
CA PHE A 52 12.76 -3.23 -20.58
C PHE A 52 13.06 -2.90 -22.06
N LYS A 53 14.22 -2.30 -22.36
CA LYS A 53 14.68 -2.08 -23.73
C LYS A 53 14.98 -3.39 -24.45
N SER A 54 15.68 -4.34 -23.83
CA SER A 54 16.03 -5.62 -24.44
C SER A 54 14.81 -6.49 -24.74
N ILE A 55 13.84 -6.50 -23.82
CA ILE A 55 12.59 -7.25 -23.98
C ILE A 55 11.65 -6.56 -24.99
N GLY A 56 11.75 -5.24 -25.13
CA GLY A 56 10.93 -4.47 -26.06
C GLY A 56 9.47 -4.32 -25.64
N LEU A 57 9.16 -4.43 -24.34
CA LEU A 57 7.80 -4.26 -23.83
C LEU A 57 7.28 -2.85 -24.11
N LYS A 58 6.31 -2.72 -25.01
CA LYS A 58 5.67 -1.45 -25.35
C LYS A 58 4.16 -1.58 -25.37
N LYS A 59 3.49 -0.58 -24.82
CA LYS A 59 2.05 -0.36 -24.98
C LYS A 59 1.83 0.47 -26.25
N ILE A 60 1.23 -0.15 -27.26
CA ILE A 60 0.84 0.53 -28.50
C ILE A 60 -0.60 1.02 -28.32
N GLU A 61 -0.79 2.34 -28.28
CA GLU A 61 -2.11 2.95 -28.22
C GLU A 61 -2.59 3.37 -29.61
N ASP A 62 -3.74 2.86 -30.05
CA ASP A 62 -4.41 3.30 -31.28
C ASP A 62 -4.89 4.75 -31.13
N ARG A 63 -4.08 5.70 -31.62
CA ARG A 63 -4.48 7.12 -31.68
C ARG A 63 -5.77 7.33 -32.49
N LYS A 64 -6.11 6.41 -33.41
CA LYS A 64 -7.34 6.46 -34.22
C LYS A 64 -8.62 6.21 -33.39
N ARG A 65 -8.57 5.42 -32.31
CA ARG A 65 -9.74 5.16 -31.45
C ARG A 65 -10.05 6.33 -30.50
N LYS A 66 -9.06 7.14 -30.12
CA LYS A 66 -9.27 8.34 -29.29
C LYS A 66 -10.10 9.44 -29.99
N LYS A 67 -10.19 9.43 -31.32
CA LYS A 67 -11.04 10.36 -32.09
C LYS A 67 -12.52 9.95 -32.18
N LYS A 68 -12.91 8.76 -31.69
CA LYS A 68 -14.27 8.21 -31.82
C LYS A 68 -15.08 8.14 -30.52
N GLN A 69 -14.74 8.92 -29.49
CA GLN A 69 -15.68 9.11 -28.39
C GLN A 69 -16.47 10.41 -28.59
N PRO A 70 -17.69 10.36 -29.16
CA PRO A 70 -18.63 11.44 -29.00
C PRO A 70 -19.08 11.47 -27.54
N PHE A 71 -19.05 12.66 -26.97
CA PHE A 71 -19.59 13.04 -25.68
C PHE A 71 -21.07 12.58 -25.61
N LEU A 72 -21.36 11.45 -24.96
CA LEU A 72 -22.74 11.04 -24.72
C LEU A 72 -23.32 11.90 -23.60
N LYS A 73 -23.96 13.00 -24.02
CA LYS A 73 -24.91 13.75 -23.22
C LYS A 73 -26.04 12.80 -22.81
N LYS A 74 -26.20 12.71 -21.49
CA LYS A 74 -27.33 12.18 -20.75
C LYS A 74 -28.68 12.59 -21.38
N GLN A 75 -29.40 11.64 -21.96
CA GLN A 75 -30.86 11.71 -22.08
C GLN A 75 -31.47 10.34 -21.79
N SER A 76 -32.39 10.39 -20.83
CA SER A 76 -33.34 9.36 -20.45
C SER A 76 -34.30 9.01 -21.58
N LYS A 77 -34.78 7.76 -21.58
CA LYS A 77 -36.20 7.37 -21.52
C LYS A 77 -36.59 6.26 -22.52
N ASP A 78 -37.06 5.15 -21.92
CA ASP A 78 -38.08 4.19 -22.33
C ASP A 78 -37.94 3.26 -23.56
N LYS A 79 -37.87 1.95 -23.21
CA LYS A 79 -38.73 0.80 -23.60
C LYS A 79 -38.47 -0.01 -24.90
N CYS A 80 -38.44 -1.35 -24.66
CA CYS A 80 -38.85 -2.50 -25.51
C CYS A 80 -38.08 -2.73 -26.82
N SER A 81 -37.83 -3.94 -27.35
CA SER A 81 -38.37 -5.29 -27.11
C SER A 81 -37.68 -6.31 -28.05
N THR A 82 -37.68 -7.58 -27.63
CA THR A 82 -37.74 -8.84 -28.43
C THR A 82 -36.52 -9.33 -29.24
N ASP A 83 -36.27 -10.62 -29.04
CA ASP A 83 -35.29 -11.53 -29.59
C ASP A 83 -35.40 -11.79 -31.12
N ALA A 84 -34.28 -12.15 -31.76
CA ALA A 84 -34.19 -13.19 -32.81
C ALA A 84 -32.74 -13.36 -33.35
N ASP A 85 -32.20 -14.56 -33.09
CA ASP A 85 -31.44 -15.48 -33.96
C ASP A 85 -30.40 -15.04 -35.02
N MET A 86 -29.23 -15.70 -34.90
CA MET A 86 -28.48 -16.48 -35.90
C MET A 86 -28.17 -15.90 -37.29
N HIS A 87 -26.89 -15.64 -37.58
CA HIS A 87 -26.21 -16.24 -38.74
C HIS A 87 -24.66 -16.11 -38.62
N GLU A 88 -23.98 -17.25 -38.72
CA GLU A 88 -22.57 -17.40 -39.10
C GLU A 88 -22.31 -16.79 -40.48
N ASP A 89 -21.20 -16.07 -40.68
CA ASP A 89 -20.63 -16.01 -42.04
C ASP A 89 -19.12 -15.75 -41.97
N LEU A 90 -18.37 -16.84 -42.12
CA LEU A 90 -16.97 -16.84 -42.52
C LEU A 90 -16.84 -16.06 -43.84
N LYS A 91 -16.10 -14.95 -43.81
CA LYS A 91 -15.37 -14.47 -44.99
C LYS A 91 -13.89 -14.44 -44.72
N GLU A 92 -13.23 -15.48 -45.21
CA GLU A 92 -11.82 -15.48 -45.53
C GLU A 92 -11.47 -14.26 -46.39
N ARG A 93 -10.56 -13.41 -45.90
CA ARG A 93 -9.71 -12.59 -46.76
C ARG A 93 -8.25 -12.84 -46.36
N LYS A 94 -7.47 -13.14 -47.40
CA LYS A 94 -6.03 -13.37 -47.42
C LYS A 94 -5.20 -12.20 -46.84
N PRO A 95 -3.92 -12.45 -46.51
CA PRO A 95 -3.13 -11.67 -45.55
C PRO A 95 -2.51 -10.42 -46.20
N GLU A 96 -1.85 -9.60 -45.37
CA GLU A 96 -1.12 -8.36 -45.71
C GLU A 96 -1.96 -7.07 -45.63
N ASP A 97 -2.24 -6.66 -44.39
CA ASP A 97 -1.71 -5.37 -43.94
C ASP A 97 -1.69 -5.36 -42.40
N THR A 98 -0.59 -4.88 -41.83
CA THR A 98 -0.28 -4.97 -40.40
C THR A 98 -1.27 -4.13 -39.58
N GLN A 99 -2.46 -4.67 -39.29
CA GLN A 99 -3.34 -4.14 -38.27
C GLN A 99 -2.65 -4.34 -36.93
N GLN A 100 -1.83 -3.37 -36.52
CA GLN A 100 -1.28 -3.31 -35.17
C GLN A 100 -2.46 -3.35 -34.20
N VAL A 101 -2.70 -4.51 -33.62
CA VAL A 101 -3.74 -4.70 -32.61
C VAL A 101 -3.35 -3.83 -31.42
N SER A 102 -4.19 -2.86 -31.06
CA SER A 102 -3.96 -2.03 -29.88
C SER A 102 -3.77 -2.91 -28.66
N GLY A 103 -2.68 -2.70 -27.94
CA GLY A 103 -2.38 -3.55 -26.81
C GLY A 103 -0.92 -3.56 -26.39
N TRP A 104 -0.62 -4.55 -25.55
CA TRP A 104 0.70 -4.78 -25.00
C TRP A 104 1.46 -5.74 -25.90
N THR A 105 2.65 -5.33 -26.33
CA THR A 105 3.56 -6.19 -27.08
C THR A 105 4.88 -6.28 -26.32
N PRO A 106 5.36 -7.48 -25.92
CA PRO A 106 4.70 -8.79 -25.99
C PRO A 106 3.77 -9.08 -24.79
N VAL A 107 2.72 -9.88 -25.03
CA VAL A 107 1.65 -10.17 -24.04
C VAL A 107 2.13 -11.02 -22.86
N HIS A 108 3.05 -11.96 -23.08
CA HIS A 108 3.55 -12.85 -22.03
C HIS A 108 4.27 -12.07 -20.94
N VAL A 109 5.18 -11.16 -21.32
CA VAL A 109 5.89 -10.25 -20.41
C VAL A 109 4.91 -9.38 -19.62
N ARG A 110 3.85 -8.87 -20.28
CA ARG A 110 2.84 -8.05 -19.59
C ARG A 110 2.14 -8.80 -18.45
N ARG A 111 1.89 -10.10 -18.60
CA ARG A 111 1.25 -10.93 -17.55
C ARG A 111 2.15 -11.12 -16.34
N GLN A 112 3.47 -11.07 -16.53
CA GLN A 112 4.47 -11.18 -15.47
C GLN A 112 4.58 -9.91 -14.61
N LEU A 113 4.04 -8.78 -15.08
CA LEU A 113 4.13 -7.48 -14.41
C LEU A 113 2.77 -7.04 -13.86
N ALA A 114 2.80 -6.35 -12.72
CA ALA A 114 1.68 -5.58 -12.17
C ALA A 114 2.02 -4.09 -12.31
N ILE A 115 1.25 -3.35 -13.10
CA ILE A 115 1.54 -1.94 -13.39
C ILE A 115 0.43 -1.08 -12.79
N GLY A 116 0.83 -0.13 -11.95
CA GLY A 116 -0.07 0.79 -11.27
C GLY A 116 -0.51 0.28 -9.89
N VAL A 117 -0.97 1.22 -9.06
CA VAL A 117 -1.26 0.99 -7.64
C VAL A 117 -2.31 -0.10 -7.47
N ASN A 118 -3.41 -0.06 -8.23
CA ASN A 118 -4.51 -1.02 -8.09
C ASN A 118 -4.13 -2.45 -8.52
N GLU A 119 -3.25 -2.60 -9.50
CA GLU A 119 -2.79 -3.94 -9.89
C GLU A 119 -1.82 -4.50 -8.86
N VAL A 120 -0.92 -3.64 -8.35
CA VAL A 120 0.04 -4.02 -7.31
C VAL A 120 -0.68 -4.38 -6.01
N THR A 121 -1.70 -3.62 -5.58
CA THR A 121 -2.48 -3.96 -4.38
C THR A 121 -3.18 -5.31 -4.52
N ARG A 122 -3.90 -5.54 -5.62
CA ARG A 122 -4.57 -6.83 -5.89
C ARG A 122 -3.58 -7.99 -5.92
N ALA A 123 -2.40 -7.78 -6.49
CA ALA A 123 -1.37 -8.83 -6.55
C ALA A 123 -0.71 -9.08 -5.18
N LEU A 124 -0.53 -8.05 -4.35
CA LEU A 124 -0.11 -8.21 -2.95
C LEU A 124 -1.16 -8.98 -2.13
N GLU A 125 -2.45 -8.65 -2.29
CA GLU A 125 -3.56 -9.34 -1.62
C GLU A 125 -3.60 -10.84 -1.95
N ARG A 126 -3.23 -11.21 -3.18
CA ARG A 126 -3.14 -12.61 -3.63
C ARG A 126 -1.79 -13.29 -3.37
N ASN A 127 -0.83 -12.59 -2.76
CA ASN A 127 0.54 -13.09 -2.56
C ASN A 127 1.24 -13.52 -3.86
N GLU A 128 0.97 -12.80 -4.95
CA GLU A 128 1.52 -13.10 -6.28
C GLU A 128 2.81 -12.35 -6.59
N LEU A 129 3.25 -11.40 -5.75
CA LEU A 129 4.40 -10.54 -6.03
C LEU A 129 5.70 -11.03 -5.37
N LEU A 130 6.81 -10.73 -6.04
CA LEU A 130 8.19 -11.04 -5.66
C LEU A 130 8.94 -9.76 -5.23
N LEU A 131 8.68 -8.65 -5.91
CA LEU A 131 9.28 -7.34 -5.65
C LEU A 131 8.29 -6.24 -6.01
N VAL A 132 8.25 -5.19 -5.19
CA VAL A 132 7.44 -4.00 -5.43
C VAL A 132 8.30 -2.74 -5.46
N LEU A 133 8.19 -1.96 -6.53
CA LEU A 133 8.86 -0.69 -6.70
C LEU A 133 7.83 0.42 -6.83
N VAL A 134 7.97 1.46 -6.02
CA VAL A 134 7.05 2.59 -5.97
C VAL A 134 7.79 3.86 -6.32
N CYS A 135 7.18 4.74 -7.13
CA CYS A 135 7.81 6.00 -7.47
C CYS A 135 7.76 7.01 -6.31
N LYS A 136 8.82 7.81 -6.11
CA LYS A 136 8.83 8.92 -5.13
C LYS A 136 8.06 10.16 -5.59
N SER A 137 7.79 10.31 -6.89
CA SER A 137 7.12 11.49 -7.44
C SER A 137 5.60 11.54 -7.20
N VAL A 138 5.00 10.47 -6.65
CA VAL A 138 3.55 10.37 -6.46
C VAL A 138 3.05 11.38 -5.42
N ARG A 139 2.07 12.19 -5.81
CA ARG A 139 1.33 13.08 -4.92
C ARG A 139 -0.17 12.84 -5.08
N PRO A 140 -0.95 12.65 -4.00
CA PRO A 140 -0.55 12.58 -2.59
C PRO A 140 0.10 11.24 -2.17
N ALA A 141 1.01 11.28 -1.19
CA ALA A 141 1.74 10.11 -0.67
C ALA A 141 0.83 9.04 -0.05
N ILE A 142 -0.41 9.40 0.33
CA ILE A 142 -1.37 8.44 0.88
C ILE A 142 -1.73 7.32 -0.12
N ILE A 143 -1.64 7.61 -1.42
CA ILE A 143 -1.88 6.64 -2.50
C ILE A 143 -0.86 5.49 -2.45
N THR A 144 0.33 5.70 -1.93
CA THR A 144 1.35 4.65 -1.87
C THR A 144 1.61 4.15 -0.45
N SER A 145 1.25 4.93 0.57
CA SER A 145 1.46 4.59 1.98
C SER A 145 0.92 3.22 2.40
N HIS A 146 -0.23 2.81 1.86
CA HIS A 146 -0.87 1.53 2.18
C HIS A 146 -0.12 0.31 1.61
N LEU A 147 0.77 0.51 0.64
CA LEU A 147 1.59 -0.58 0.09
C LEU A 147 2.65 -1.06 1.10
N ILE A 148 3.09 -0.20 2.02
CA ILE A 148 4.09 -0.54 3.03
C ILE A 148 3.59 -1.67 3.96
N PRO A 149 2.48 -1.51 4.70
CA PRO A 149 1.97 -2.57 5.56
C PRO A 149 1.51 -3.80 4.79
N LEU A 150 0.95 -3.63 3.57
CA LEU A 150 0.56 -4.78 2.73
C LEU A 150 1.77 -5.62 2.31
N SER A 151 2.86 -4.97 1.87
CA SER A 151 4.08 -5.68 1.45
C SER A 151 4.73 -6.39 2.64
N LEU A 152 4.80 -5.72 3.80
CA LEU A 152 5.33 -6.31 5.02
C LEU A 152 4.48 -7.51 5.47
N SER A 153 3.15 -7.44 5.40
CA SER A 153 2.28 -8.58 5.77
C SER A 153 2.52 -9.86 4.95
N ARG A 154 3.07 -9.73 3.73
CA ARG A 154 3.34 -10.83 2.81
C ARG A 154 4.82 -11.12 2.63
N MET A 155 5.69 -10.50 3.42
CA MET A 155 7.16 -10.64 3.34
C MET A 155 7.70 -10.30 1.94
N VAL A 156 7.08 -9.34 1.25
CA VAL A 156 7.52 -8.90 -0.09
C VAL A 156 8.43 -7.67 0.06
N PRO A 157 9.67 -7.67 -0.47
CA PRO A 157 10.52 -6.51 -0.46
C PRO A 157 9.88 -5.40 -1.29
N ALA A 158 9.76 -4.22 -0.70
CA ALA A 158 9.18 -3.07 -1.35
C ALA A 158 10.00 -1.82 -1.09
N CYS A 159 10.29 -1.07 -2.16
CA CYS A 159 11.13 0.12 -2.08
C CYS A 159 10.52 1.30 -2.80
N GLN A 160 10.81 2.50 -2.30
CA GLN A 160 10.54 3.73 -3.03
C GLN A 160 11.77 4.14 -3.84
N VAL A 161 11.58 4.29 -5.15
CA VAL A 161 12.63 4.67 -6.10
C VAL A 161 12.31 6.05 -6.67
N PRO A 162 13.16 7.07 -6.50
CA PRO A 162 12.97 8.37 -7.14
C PRO A 162 13.16 8.26 -8.66
N ARG A 163 12.44 9.09 -9.43
CA ARG A 163 12.52 9.14 -10.90
C ARG A 163 12.20 7.82 -11.64
N LEU A 164 11.57 6.85 -10.96
CA LEU A 164 11.13 5.59 -11.58
C LEU A 164 10.23 5.84 -12.79
N SER A 165 9.25 6.74 -12.65
CA SER A 165 8.33 7.08 -13.74
C SER A 165 9.04 7.72 -14.93
N GLU A 166 10.03 8.58 -14.69
CA GLU A 166 10.75 9.31 -15.74
C GLU A 166 11.59 8.37 -16.62
N ARG A 167 12.17 7.33 -16.02
CA ARG A 167 13.03 6.37 -16.73
C ARG A 167 12.26 5.22 -17.35
N ILE A 168 11.31 4.65 -16.62
CA ILE A 168 10.64 3.41 -17.02
C ILE A 168 9.39 3.66 -17.88
N ALA A 169 8.60 4.71 -17.58
CA ALA A 169 7.40 4.98 -18.35
C ALA A 169 7.64 5.19 -19.87
N PRO A 170 8.66 5.97 -20.31
CA PRO A 170 8.89 6.14 -21.74
C PRO A 170 9.31 4.86 -22.45
N VAL A 171 10.08 3.98 -21.79
CA VAL A 171 10.50 2.69 -22.36
C VAL A 171 9.30 1.78 -22.59
N ILE A 172 8.35 1.77 -21.65
CA ILE A 172 7.13 0.95 -21.69
C ILE A 172 6.05 1.55 -22.61
N GLY A 173 6.18 2.82 -23.03
CA GLY A 173 5.15 3.52 -23.81
C GLY A 173 3.97 4.00 -22.95
N LEU A 174 4.21 4.29 -21.67
CA LEU A 174 3.24 4.88 -20.75
C LEU A 174 3.58 6.34 -20.45
N GLN A 175 2.58 7.11 -20.03
CA GLN A 175 2.82 8.48 -19.56
C GLN A 175 3.51 8.51 -18.19
N CYS A 176 3.03 7.68 -17.25
CA CYS A 176 3.53 7.62 -15.89
C CYS A 176 3.35 6.21 -15.31
N VAL A 177 4.33 5.76 -14.51
CA VAL A 177 4.26 4.51 -13.72
C VAL A 177 4.43 4.88 -12.25
N LEU A 178 3.36 4.72 -11.46
CA LEU A 178 3.35 5.07 -10.04
C LEU A 178 3.87 3.94 -9.15
N ALA A 179 3.50 2.70 -9.50
CA ALA A 179 3.91 1.49 -8.83
C ALA A 179 4.13 0.40 -9.89
N LEU A 180 5.12 -0.44 -9.64
CA LEU A 180 5.52 -1.55 -10.47
C LEU A 180 5.74 -2.77 -9.58
N GLY A 181 5.11 -3.89 -9.90
CA GLY A 181 5.29 -5.15 -9.20
C GLY A 181 5.73 -6.25 -10.16
N PHE A 182 6.64 -7.10 -9.70
CA PHE A 182 7.07 -8.30 -10.40
C PHE A 182 6.35 -9.49 -9.81
N ARG A 183 5.62 -10.26 -10.64
CA ARG A 183 4.92 -11.46 -10.17
C ARG A 183 5.87 -12.62 -9.95
N LYS A 184 5.49 -13.58 -9.11
CA LYS A 184 6.23 -14.84 -8.90
C LYS A 184 6.34 -15.69 -10.16
N THR A 185 5.43 -15.50 -11.10
CA THR A 185 5.43 -16.16 -12.42
C THR A 185 6.37 -15.51 -13.43
N THR A 186 7.16 -14.49 -13.05
CA THR A 186 8.13 -13.86 -13.95
C THR A 186 9.24 -14.84 -14.30
N THR A 187 9.48 -15.07 -15.58
CA THR A 187 10.64 -15.80 -16.10
C THR A 187 11.70 -14.84 -16.63
N ASP A 188 11.26 -13.73 -17.22
CA ASP A 188 12.13 -12.86 -18.01
C ASP A 188 12.87 -11.82 -17.16
N PHE A 189 12.41 -11.61 -15.91
CA PHE A 189 12.95 -10.64 -14.96
C PHE A 189 13.61 -11.29 -13.73
N VAL A 190 13.82 -12.60 -13.73
CA VAL A 190 14.27 -13.34 -12.53
C VAL A 190 15.65 -12.88 -12.06
N ASN A 191 16.58 -12.64 -12.98
CA ASN A 191 17.96 -12.30 -12.65
C ASN A 191 18.05 -10.88 -12.07
N GLU A 192 17.22 -9.99 -12.58
CA GLU A 192 17.13 -8.58 -12.22
C GLU A 192 16.52 -8.45 -10.84
N VAL A 193 15.42 -9.16 -10.61
CA VAL A 193 14.78 -9.21 -9.29
C VAL A 193 15.75 -9.78 -8.26
N LYS A 194 16.44 -10.89 -8.57
CA LYS A 194 17.46 -11.46 -7.67
C LYS A 194 18.61 -10.49 -7.37
N ALA A 195 19.02 -9.67 -8.33
CA ALA A 195 20.06 -8.66 -8.13
C ALA A 195 19.58 -7.45 -7.31
N VAL A 196 18.29 -7.09 -7.43
CA VAL A 196 17.70 -5.92 -6.78
C VAL A 196 17.25 -6.22 -5.34
N VAL A 197 16.64 -7.37 -5.08
CA VAL A 197 16.12 -7.77 -3.76
C VAL A 197 17.13 -7.55 -2.61
N PRO A 198 18.40 -7.99 -2.69
CA PRO A 198 19.35 -7.80 -1.58
C PRO A 198 19.75 -6.35 -1.33
N ARG A 199 19.54 -5.45 -2.30
CA ARG A 199 19.85 -4.01 -2.19
C ARG A 199 18.66 -3.20 -1.67
N VAL A 200 17.48 -3.80 -1.60
CA VAL A 200 16.27 -3.13 -1.13
C VAL A 200 16.26 -3.11 0.39
N PRO A 201 16.13 -1.94 1.04
CA PRO A 201 16.04 -1.85 2.48
C PRO A 201 14.73 -2.50 2.98
N SER A 202 14.81 -3.19 4.12
CA SER A 202 13.63 -3.74 4.78
C SER A 202 12.68 -2.63 5.24
N LEU A 203 11.38 -2.89 5.13
CA LEU A 203 10.34 -1.99 5.64
C LEU A 203 10.13 -2.22 7.13
N ASN A 204 9.81 -1.15 7.86
CA ASN A 204 9.61 -1.18 9.30
C ASN A 204 8.23 -0.61 9.67
N VAL A 205 7.36 -1.41 10.31
CA VAL A 205 6.02 -1.02 10.76
C VAL A 205 5.82 -1.45 12.22
N PRO A 206 5.88 -0.54 13.22
CA PRO A 206 5.97 -0.78 14.69
C PRO A 206 5.04 -1.81 15.36
N TRP A 207 3.99 -2.27 14.69
CA TRP A 207 3.02 -3.22 15.23
C TRP A 207 2.98 -4.54 14.45
N LEU A 208 3.92 -4.76 13.52
CA LEU A 208 3.94 -5.90 12.62
C LEU A 208 5.29 -6.65 12.62
N GLN A 209 6.23 -6.28 13.50
CA GLN A 209 7.56 -6.88 13.61
C GLN A 209 7.54 -8.31 14.14
N ASP A 210 6.61 -8.65 15.06
CA ASP A 210 6.64 -9.93 15.78
C ASP A 210 6.60 -11.15 14.84
N ARG A 211 6.08 -10.99 13.62
CA ARG A 211 6.06 -12.08 12.62
C ARG A 211 7.37 -12.28 11.86
N LEU A 212 8.26 -11.30 11.87
CA LEU A 212 9.46 -11.29 11.02
C LEU A 212 10.62 -12.04 11.71
N GLU A 213 10.73 -11.93 13.03
CA GLU A 213 11.74 -12.64 13.82
C GLU A 213 11.48 -14.16 13.86
N ASP A 214 10.23 -14.60 14.01
CA ASP A 214 9.84 -16.02 13.97
C ASP A 214 10.23 -16.74 12.66
N CYS A 215 10.42 -16.00 11.57
CA CYS A 215 10.77 -16.54 10.25
C CYS A 215 12.29 -16.61 10.04
N ARG A 216 13.05 -15.74 10.72
CA ARG A 216 14.51 -15.70 10.67
C ARG A 216 15.12 -16.85 11.46
N ASP A 217 14.56 -17.13 12.65
CA ASP A 217 15.01 -18.20 13.53
C ASP A 217 14.74 -19.61 12.95
N ASN A 218 13.77 -19.74 12.05
CA ASN A 218 13.41 -21.02 11.42
C ASN A 218 14.32 -21.42 10.24
N SER A 219 15.11 -20.50 9.68
CA SER A 219 16.02 -20.79 8.56
C SER A 219 17.41 -21.23 9.04
N GLU A 220 17.85 -20.77 10.21
CA GLU A 220 19.12 -21.23 10.81
C GLU A 220 18.96 -22.60 11.51
N ALA A 221 17.81 -22.86 12.14
CA ALA A 221 17.56 -24.12 12.85
C ALA A 221 17.49 -25.37 11.95
N LYS A 222 17.13 -25.23 10.66
CA LYS A 222 16.97 -26.39 9.75
C LYS A 222 18.24 -26.88 9.07
N SER A 223 19.37 -26.19 9.25
CA SER A 223 20.65 -26.57 8.62
C SER A 223 21.56 -27.42 9.52
N LEU A 224 21.22 -27.61 10.80
CA LEU A 224 22.11 -28.18 11.81
C LEU A 224 21.61 -29.49 12.46
N GLU A 225 20.39 -29.96 12.13
CA GLU A 225 19.77 -31.10 12.84
C GLU A 225 19.74 -32.43 12.04
N SER A 226 20.44 -32.56 10.91
CA SER A 226 20.36 -33.76 10.06
C SER A 226 21.56 -34.73 10.13
N GLN A 227 22.43 -34.64 11.14
CA GLN A 227 23.54 -35.61 11.31
C GLN A 227 23.66 -36.29 12.68
N ASP A 228 23.00 -35.85 13.74
CA ASP A 228 23.24 -36.41 15.07
C ASP A 228 21.97 -36.90 15.76
N ARG A 229 21.36 -37.98 15.26
CA ARG A 229 20.41 -38.81 16.05
C ARG A 229 20.43 -40.27 15.61
N GLU A 230 21.52 -40.94 15.92
CA GLU A 230 21.52 -42.37 16.22
C GLU A 230 22.43 -42.55 17.43
N ILE A 231 22.03 -43.39 18.39
CA ILE A 231 22.71 -43.69 19.67
C ILE A 231 22.30 -42.78 20.86
N LEU A 232 21.15 -43.10 21.47
CA LEU A 232 21.05 -43.51 22.88
C LEU A 232 19.56 -43.65 23.27
N GLU A 233 19.05 -44.83 22.99
CA GLU A 233 17.83 -45.36 23.59
C GLU A 233 18.28 -46.23 24.78
N THR A 234 18.00 -45.80 26.01
CA THR A 234 17.70 -46.64 27.20
C THR A 234 17.71 -45.78 28.48
N SER A 235 16.53 -45.53 29.07
CA SER A 235 16.17 -45.91 30.45
C SER A 235 14.99 -45.07 30.99
N PHE A 236 13.85 -45.75 31.12
CA PHE A 236 12.80 -45.74 32.14
C PHE A 236 12.26 -44.45 32.82
N GLU A 237 10.93 -44.48 32.93
CA GLU A 237 9.91 -43.60 33.52
C GLU A 237 10.24 -42.89 34.85
N ASP A 238 9.81 -41.62 34.98
CA ASP A 238 8.77 -41.31 35.97
C ASP A 238 8.00 -40.00 35.64
N LEU A 239 6.68 -40.07 35.74
CA LEU A 239 5.75 -38.97 35.48
C LEU A 239 5.56 -38.14 36.75
N SER A 240 5.99 -36.87 36.77
CA SER A 240 5.37 -35.91 37.68
C SER A 240 5.29 -34.48 37.14
N LYS A 241 4.09 -33.94 37.31
CA LYS A 241 3.56 -32.66 36.87
C LYS A 241 4.39 -31.49 37.44
N HIS A 242 4.73 -30.52 36.59
CA HIS A 242 4.55 -29.07 36.78
C HIS A 242 5.38 -28.32 35.71
N ARG A 243 4.76 -27.98 34.57
CA ARG A 243 5.36 -27.04 33.61
C ARG A 243 5.37 -25.64 34.22
N LYS A 244 6.51 -25.25 34.81
CA LYS A 244 6.92 -23.86 34.92
C LYS A 244 7.50 -23.46 33.56
N LEU A 245 6.75 -22.64 32.83
CA LEU A 245 7.20 -22.00 31.61
C LEU A 245 7.89 -20.70 32.05
N ALA A 246 9.21 -20.76 32.14
CA ALA A 246 10.14 -19.66 32.36
C ALA A 246 11.08 -19.68 31.13
N GLU A 247 11.51 -18.59 30.51
CA GLU A 247 11.39 -17.15 30.74
C GLU A 247 11.95 -16.55 29.43
N GLY A 248 11.29 -15.57 28.82
CA GLY A 248 11.77 -15.02 27.54
C GLY A 248 10.78 -14.18 26.75
N GLN A 249 9.52 -14.11 27.17
CA GLN A 249 8.61 -13.09 26.67
C GLN A 249 8.90 -11.79 27.43
N GLN A 250 9.50 -10.81 26.76
CA GLN A 250 9.47 -9.44 27.27
C GLN A 250 8.01 -9.04 27.42
N ALA A 251 7.52 -9.07 28.65
CA ALA A 251 6.19 -8.64 29.01
C ALA A 251 6.07 -7.17 28.63
N VAL A 252 5.21 -6.86 27.65
CA VAL A 252 4.85 -5.48 27.33
C VAL A 252 4.14 -4.90 28.56
N VAL A 253 4.88 -4.14 29.37
CA VAL A 253 4.36 -3.48 30.57
C VAL A 253 3.52 -2.28 30.11
N LEU A 254 2.20 -2.45 30.08
CA LEU A 254 1.27 -1.35 29.85
C LEU A 254 1.34 -0.38 31.02
N GLN A 255 1.77 0.85 30.77
CA GLN A 255 1.76 1.89 31.79
C GLN A 255 0.34 2.44 31.98
N PRO A 256 -0.15 2.56 33.22
CA PRO A 256 -1.45 3.12 33.48
C PRO A 256 -1.45 4.63 33.13
N LEU A 257 -2.30 5.00 32.17
CA LEU A 257 -2.49 6.39 31.80
C LEU A 257 -3.20 7.16 32.94
N LYS A 258 -2.51 8.13 33.54
CA LYS A 258 -3.11 9.07 34.49
C LYS A 258 -3.94 10.11 33.74
N ILE A 259 -5.25 9.92 33.71
CA ILE A 259 -6.21 10.90 33.18
C ILE A 259 -6.20 12.12 34.10
N LYS A 260 -5.58 13.23 33.68
CA LYS A 260 -5.49 14.46 34.48
C LYS A 260 -6.85 15.13 34.70
N LYS A 261 -7.75 15.04 33.72
CA LYS A 261 -9.07 15.68 33.78
C LYS A 261 -10.06 14.97 32.87
N LEU A 262 -11.13 14.44 33.45
CA LEU A 262 -12.26 13.89 32.70
C LEU A 262 -13.24 15.03 32.43
N ILE A 263 -13.23 15.56 31.20
CA ILE A 263 -14.17 16.60 30.79
C ILE A 263 -15.46 15.92 30.32
N PRO A 264 -16.61 16.15 30.97
CA PRO A 264 -17.88 15.60 30.52
C PRO A 264 -18.21 16.07 29.11
N ASN A 265 -18.70 15.15 28.27
CA ASN A 265 -19.18 15.50 26.93
C ASN A 265 -20.29 16.58 27.03
N PRO A 266 -20.08 17.79 26.47
CA PRO A 266 -21.01 18.92 26.62
C PRO A 266 -22.37 18.65 25.95
N ASN A 267 -22.44 17.75 24.98
CA ASN A 267 -23.68 17.42 24.27
C ASN A 267 -24.52 16.34 24.96
N LYS A 268 -24.04 15.77 26.08
CA LYS A 268 -24.74 14.68 26.78
C LYS A 268 -25.67 15.27 27.86
N LYS A 269 -26.97 15.38 27.56
CA LYS A 269 -28.02 15.71 28.55
C LYS A 269 -28.10 14.58 29.60
N ARG A 270 -27.74 14.87 30.86
CA ARG A 270 -27.81 13.91 31.98
C ARG A 270 -29.15 14.02 32.69
N LYS A 271 -29.77 12.88 33.02
CA LYS A 271 -30.94 12.86 33.90
C LYS A 271 -30.52 13.25 35.32
N PRO A 272 -31.33 14.03 36.06
CA PRO A 272 -31.02 14.36 37.44
C PRO A 272 -30.98 13.07 38.30
N PRO A 273 -30.11 13.01 39.32
CA PRO A 273 -30.07 11.87 40.23
C PRO A 273 -31.42 11.71 40.93
N LYS A 274 -31.92 10.47 41.03
CA LYS A 274 -33.14 10.16 41.78
C LYS A 274 -32.90 10.52 43.25
N SER A 275 -33.61 11.52 43.77
CA SER A 275 -33.60 11.84 45.19
C SER A 275 -34.05 10.61 46.00
N LYS A 276 -33.29 10.28 47.04
CA LYS A 276 -33.72 9.31 48.06
C LYS A 276 -34.97 9.90 48.74
N LYS A 277 -36.07 9.13 48.77
CA LYS A 277 -37.27 9.46 49.54
C LYS A 277 -36.86 9.74 50.99
N THR A 278 -37.13 10.94 51.47
CA THR A 278 -37.15 11.26 52.90
C THR A 278 -38.28 10.44 53.54
N THR A 279 -37.93 9.55 54.46
CA THR A 279 -38.85 8.91 55.38
C THR A 279 -39.49 9.98 56.26
N SER A 280 -40.81 10.14 56.14
CA SER A 280 -41.63 10.91 57.07
C SER A 280 -41.53 10.33 58.48
N LYS A 281 -41.29 11.20 59.47
CA LYS A 281 -41.67 10.98 60.86
C LYS A 281 -43.01 11.65 61.10
#